data_AF-A0A7C0Y9Z2-F1
#
_entry.id   AF-A0A7C0Y9Z2-F1
#
_cell.length_a   1.000
_cell.length_b   1.000
_cell.length_c   1.000
_cell.angle_alpha   90.00
_cell.angle_beta   90.00
_cell.angle_gamma   90.00
#
_symmetry.space_group_name_H-M   'P 1'
#
loop_
_entity.id
_entity.type
_entity.pdbx_description
1 polymer ?
#
loop_
_entity_poly.entity_id
_entity_poly.type
_entity_poly.pdbx_seq_one_letter_code
_entity_poly.pdbx_strand_id
1 'polypeptide(L)'
;MNCGLRKFYVCFSLIISIIFSIYITYAETTTEPSAELTDQDCIKCHPQIVKQVDENGAKHKTEIGCLDCHEGHPPMVAKEEIIPACDMCHSGEPHFELENCASCHTNPHQPLNIKFEGKIVEACLTCHAAQGKELKEHPSSHTDLGCNECHTRHREIPPCLRCHSPHTAEMKNEDCL
;
A
#
# COMPACT_ATOMS: atom_id res chain seq x y z
N MET A 1 -11.71 -82.92 -19.69
CA MET A 1 -12.24 -82.02 -18.64
C MET A 1 -11.37 -80.77 -18.58
N ASN A 2 -11.75 -79.65 -19.21
CA ASN A 2 -11.11 -78.32 -19.02
C ASN A 2 -11.90 -77.14 -19.63
N CYS A 3 -13.13 -77.38 -20.13
CA CYS A 3 -13.91 -76.36 -20.84
C CYS A 3 -14.69 -75.42 -19.89
N GLY A 4 -14.98 -75.83 -18.65
CA GLY A 4 -15.72 -75.03 -17.66
C GLY A 4 -14.89 -73.95 -16.97
N LEU A 5 -13.61 -74.24 -16.69
CA LEU A 5 -12.72 -73.32 -15.96
C LEU A 5 -12.36 -72.08 -16.79
N ARG A 6 -12.17 -72.25 -18.11
CA ARG A 6 -11.84 -71.14 -19.04
C ARG A 6 -12.98 -70.13 -19.20
N LYS A 7 -14.24 -70.57 -19.16
CA LYS A 7 -15.41 -69.66 -19.19
C LYS A 7 -15.56 -68.88 -17.88
N PHE A 8 -15.26 -69.50 -16.75
CA PHE A 8 -15.29 -68.85 -15.44
C PHE A 8 -14.23 -67.75 -15.32
N TYR A 9 -13.00 -68.02 -15.77
CA TYR A 9 -11.91 -67.02 -15.78
C TYR A 9 -12.16 -65.84 -16.73
N VAL A 10 -12.81 -66.05 -17.89
CA VAL A 10 -13.13 -64.95 -18.83
C VAL A 10 -14.23 -64.04 -18.28
N CYS A 11 -15.26 -64.60 -17.65
CA CYS A 11 -16.31 -63.79 -16.99
C CYS A 11 -15.78 -63.05 -15.76
N PHE A 12 -14.91 -63.68 -14.96
CA PHE A 12 -14.31 -63.05 -13.78
C PHE A 12 -13.32 -61.94 -14.16
N SER A 13 -12.55 -62.13 -15.23
CA SER A 13 -11.65 -61.10 -15.79
C SER A 13 -12.40 -59.91 -16.37
N LEU A 14 -13.56 -60.12 -17.00
CA LEU A 14 -14.41 -59.04 -17.52
C LEU A 14 -15.03 -58.20 -16.39
N ILE A 15 -15.46 -58.83 -15.30
CA ILE A 15 -16.03 -58.13 -14.15
C ILE A 15 -14.96 -57.30 -13.42
N ILE A 16 -13.74 -57.82 -13.26
CA ILE A 16 -12.62 -57.07 -12.67
C ILE A 16 -12.23 -55.87 -13.54
N SER A 17 -12.16 -56.02 -14.86
CA SER A 17 -11.89 -54.90 -15.77
C SER A 17 -12.98 -53.83 -15.73
N ILE A 18 -14.26 -54.21 -15.62
CA ILE A 18 -15.37 -53.24 -15.49
C ILE A 18 -15.31 -52.51 -14.15
N ILE A 19 -15.01 -53.20 -13.04
CA ILE A 19 -14.86 -52.58 -11.72
C ILE A 19 -13.66 -51.63 -11.70
N PHE A 20 -12.54 -51.99 -12.35
CA PHE A 20 -11.37 -51.13 -12.47
C PHE A 20 -11.64 -49.88 -13.33
N SER A 21 -12.41 -50.01 -14.41
CA SER A 21 -12.85 -48.87 -15.22
C SER A 21 -13.80 -47.93 -14.46
N ILE A 22 -14.68 -48.45 -13.60
CA ILE A 22 -15.56 -47.64 -12.73
C ILE A 22 -14.75 -46.94 -11.63
N TYR A 23 -13.65 -47.55 -11.15
CA TYR A 23 -12.77 -46.95 -10.15
C TYR A 23 -11.98 -45.76 -10.71
N ILE A 24 -11.59 -45.80 -11.99
CA ILE A 24 -10.90 -44.68 -12.65
C ILE A 24 -11.83 -43.48 -12.84
N THR A 25 -13.14 -43.70 -13.10
CA THR A 25 -14.11 -42.59 -13.21
C THR A 25 -14.42 -41.89 -11.89
N TYR A 26 -14.16 -42.53 -10.75
CA TYR A 26 -14.40 -41.94 -9.42
C TYR A 26 -13.19 -41.18 -8.86
N ALA A 27 -12.02 -41.27 -9.52
CA ALA A 27 -10.79 -40.60 -9.11
C ALA A 27 -10.63 -39.21 -9.76
N GLU A 28 -11.72 -38.59 -10.21
CA GLU A 28 -11.72 -37.17 -10.52
C GLU A 28 -11.65 -36.41 -9.20
N THR A 29 -10.43 -36.04 -8.82
CA THR A 29 -10.19 -35.07 -7.75
C THR A 29 -10.82 -33.76 -8.23
N THR A 30 -12.00 -33.44 -7.71
CA THR A 30 -12.59 -32.11 -7.85
C THR A 30 -11.68 -31.14 -7.12
N THR A 31 -10.77 -30.51 -7.84
CA THR A 31 -10.13 -29.28 -7.38
C THR A 31 -11.22 -28.21 -7.38
N GLU A 32 -11.94 -28.13 -6.26
CA GLU A 32 -12.82 -27.01 -5.97
C GLU A 32 -12.01 -25.71 -6.15
N PRO A 33 -12.48 -24.74 -6.95
CA PRO A 33 -11.84 -23.45 -7.04
C PRO A 33 -11.78 -22.85 -5.63
N SER A 34 -10.57 -22.63 -5.11
CA SER A 34 -10.40 -21.82 -3.92
C SER A 34 -11.03 -20.46 -4.20
N ALA A 35 -11.95 -20.03 -3.34
CA ALA A 35 -12.52 -18.69 -3.45
C ALA A 35 -11.36 -17.67 -3.44
N GLU A 36 -11.31 -16.85 -4.49
CA GLU A 36 -10.30 -15.80 -4.63
C GLU A 36 -10.63 -14.66 -3.67
N LEU A 37 -9.61 -14.10 -3.03
CA LEU A 37 -9.76 -12.97 -2.13
C LEU A 37 -10.11 -11.73 -2.96
N THR A 38 -11.03 -10.91 -2.46
CA THR A 38 -11.36 -9.60 -3.03
C THR A 38 -11.11 -8.49 -2.00
N ASP A 39 -11.01 -7.24 -2.44
CA ASP A 39 -10.88 -6.09 -1.55
C ASP A 39 -11.98 -6.01 -0.48
N GLN A 40 -13.19 -6.51 -0.79
CA GLN A 40 -14.31 -6.52 0.15
C GLN A 40 -14.10 -7.48 1.32
N ASP A 41 -13.18 -8.44 1.18
CA ASP A 41 -12.87 -9.42 2.21
C ASP A 41 -11.90 -8.88 3.26
N CYS A 42 -11.08 -7.87 2.91
CA CYS A 42 -10.03 -7.34 3.78
C CYS A 42 -10.56 -6.86 5.13
N ILE A 43 -11.74 -6.22 5.16
CA ILE A 43 -12.36 -5.71 6.38
C ILE A 43 -12.73 -6.81 7.38
N LYS A 44 -12.95 -8.05 6.92
CA LYS A 44 -13.32 -9.19 7.77
C LYS A 44 -12.20 -9.53 8.78
N CYS A 45 -10.95 -9.26 8.42
CA CYS A 45 -9.76 -9.58 9.23
C CYS A 45 -8.90 -8.35 9.59
N HIS A 46 -8.92 -7.29 8.77
CA HIS A 46 -8.13 -6.08 8.94
C HIS A 46 -8.98 -4.80 9.11
N PRO A 47 -9.98 -4.79 10.02
CA PRO A 47 -10.92 -3.67 10.14
C PRO A 47 -10.23 -2.34 10.51
N GLN A 48 -9.14 -2.41 11.27
CA GLN A 48 -8.36 -1.22 11.63
C GLN A 48 -7.61 -0.63 10.42
N ILE A 49 -7.04 -1.47 9.56
CA ILE A 49 -6.32 -1.02 8.37
C ILE A 49 -7.30 -0.43 7.36
N VAL A 50 -8.42 -1.11 7.11
CA VAL A 50 -9.48 -0.59 6.25
C VAL A 50 -9.96 0.77 6.74
N LYS A 51 -10.19 0.92 8.04
CA LYS A 51 -10.53 2.23 8.64
C LYS A 51 -9.44 3.29 8.39
N GLN A 52 -8.17 2.94 8.50
CA GLN A 52 -7.08 3.89 8.23
C GLN A 52 -7.09 4.39 6.79
N VAL A 53 -7.28 3.49 5.82
CA VAL A 53 -7.41 3.84 4.40
C VAL A 53 -8.67 4.68 4.16
N ASP A 54 -9.79 4.31 4.79
CA ASP A 54 -11.04 5.05 4.67
C ASP A 54 -10.93 6.49 5.17
N GLU A 55 -10.24 6.71 6.29
CA GLU A 55 -10.11 8.04 6.90
C GLU A 55 -8.99 8.86 6.25
N ASN A 56 -7.87 8.24 5.86
CA ASN A 56 -6.63 8.95 5.52
C ASN A 56 -5.88 8.40 4.29
N GLY A 57 -6.45 7.47 3.53
CA GLY A 57 -5.78 6.78 2.41
C GLY A 57 -5.52 7.66 1.18
N ALA A 58 -6.17 8.81 1.04
CA ALA A 58 -6.06 9.68 -0.13
C ALA A 58 -6.24 8.88 -1.44
N LYS A 59 -5.29 8.95 -2.39
CA LYS A 59 -5.34 8.17 -3.63
C LYS A 59 -5.31 6.66 -3.40
N HIS A 60 -4.74 6.18 -2.29
CA HIS A 60 -4.75 4.76 -1.93
C HIS A 60 -6.13 4.26 -1.47
N LYS A 61 -7.13 5.15 -1.36
CA LYS A 61 -8.53 4.80 -1.13
C LYS A 61 -9.35 4.81 -2.42
N THR A 62 -9.02 5.72 -3.34
CA THR A 62 -9.90 6.07 -4.48
C THR A 62 -9.40 5.56 -5.82
N GLU A 63 -8.10 5.37 -5.97
CA GLU A 63 -7.46 4.99 -7.24
C GLU A 63 -6.78 3.61 -7.16
N ILE A 64 -6.53 3.11 -5.95
CA ILE A 64 -5.82 1.87 -5.66
C ILE A 64 -6.63 1.09 -4.64
N GLY A 65 -6.79 -0.21 -4.88
CA GLY A 65 -7.41 -1.20 -4.00
C GLY A 65 -6.42 -1.89 -3.07
N CYS A 66 -6.93 -2.76 -2.20
CA CYS A 66 -6.07 -3.52 -1.28
C CYS A 66 -5.16 -4.48 -2.06
N LEU A 67 -5.71 -5.17 -3.04
CA LEU A 67 -4.99 -6.16 -3.86
C LEU A 67 -4.11 -5.55 -4.96
N ASP A 68 -4.26 -4.26 -5.25
CA ASP A 68 -3.36 -3.54 -6.15
C ASP A 68 -1.99 -3.26 -5.50
N CYS A 69 -1.92 -3.32 -4.17
CA CYS A 69 -0.68 -3.16 -3.40
C CYS A 69 -0.30 -4.43 -2.64
N HIS A 70 -1.26 -5.30 -2.31
CA HIS A 70 -0.98 -6.60 -1.70
C HIS A 70 -1.07 -7.71 -2.77
N GLU A 71 0.04 -7.96 -3.47
CA GLU A 71 0.17 -9.00 -4.50
C GLU A 71 0.31 -10.41 -3.88
N GLY A 72 -0.51 -10.70 -2.87
CA GLY A 72 -0.44 -11.93 -2.11
C GLY A 72 -0.94 -11.77 -0.68
N HIS A 73 -1.17 -12.90 -0.02
CA HIS A 73 -1.59 -12.93 1.37
C HIS A 73 -0.87 -14.06 2.13
N PRO A 74 -0.47 -13.87 3.39
CA PRO A 74 0.15 -14.94 4.17
C PRO A 74 -0.82 -16.11 4.43
N PRO A 75 -0.32 -17.35 4.55
CA PRO A 75 1.09 -17.74 4.46
C PRO A 75 1.58 -18.06 3.03
N MET A 76 0.80 -17.75 1.98
CA MET A 76 1.15 -18.11 0.60
C MET A 76 2.29 -17.26 0.05
N VAL A 77 2.34 -16.00 0.47
CA VAL A 77 3.41 -15.05 0.12
C VAL A 77 4.03 -14.51 1.42
N ALA A 78 5.36 -14.39 1.45
CA ALA A 78 6.08 -13.85 2.59
C ALA A 78 5.76 -12.37 2.77
N LYS A 79 5.68 -11.87 4.02
CA LYS A 79 5.23 -10.50 4.29
C LYS A 79 6.08 -9.43 3.61
N GLU A 80 7.37 -9.72 3.50
CA GLU A 80 8.40 -8.86 2.92
C GLU A 80 8.30 -8.77 1.38
N GLU A 81 7.53 -9.67 0.75
CA GLU A 81 7.36 -9.77 -0.70
C GLU A 81 5.96 -9.32 -1.17
N ILE A 82 5.01 -9.14 -0.25
CA ILE A 82 3.61 -8.82 -0.60
C ILE A 82 3.45 -7.40 -1.16
N ILE A 83 4.21 -6.43 -0.62
CA ILE A 83 4.08 -5.02 -0.98
C ILE A 83 5.14 -4.68 -2.03
N PRO A 84 4.77 -4.18 -3.22
CA PRO A 84 5.70 -3.81 -4.27
C PRO A 84 6.53 -2.58 -3.88
N ALA A 85 7.58 -2.32 -4.66
CA ALA A 85 8.37 -1.10 -4.49
C ALA A 85 7.53 0.15 -4.81
N CYS A 86 7.70 1.22 -4.01
CA CYS A 86 6.86 2.41 -4.11
C CYS A 86 6.96 3.11 -5.47
N ASP A 87 8.13 3.06 -6.09
CA ASP A 87 8.44 3.66 -7.39
C ASP A 87 7.78 2.96 -8.58
N MET A 88 7.18 1.78 -8.38
CA MET A 88 6.35 1.13 -9.40
C MET A 88 5.10 1.94 -9.75
N CYS A 89 4.59 2.75 -8.81
CA CYS A 89 3.45 3.63 -9.03
C CYS A 89 3.78 5.11 -8.79
N HIS A 90 4.67 5.43 -7.84
CA HIS A 90 5.09 6.79 -7.56
C HIS A 90 6.25 7.21 -8.45
N SER A 91 5.97 7.96 -9.52
CA SER A 91 6.97 8.42 -10.48
C SER A 91 6.60 9.74 -11.13
N GLY A 92 7.53 10.32 -11.91
CA GLY A 92 7.27 11.49 -12.76
C GLY A 92 7.47 12.86 -12.10
N GLU A 93 7.84 12.90 -10.82
CA GLU A 93 8.15 14.13 -10.09
C GLU A 93 9.44 13.96 -9.29
N PRO A 94 10.28 15.01 -9.12
CA PRO A 94 11.56 14.90 -8.40
C PRO A 94 11.42 14.39 -6.96
N HIS A 95 10.26 14.61 -6.33
CA HIS A 95 9.98 14.09 -4.99
C HIS A 95 10.02 12.56 -4.93
N PHE A 96 9.58 11.88 -5.99
CA PHE A 96 9.53 10.42 -6.03
C PHE A 96 10.88 9.78 -6.34
N GLU A 97 11.90 10.59 -6.66
CA GLU A 97 13.28 10.13 -6.86
C GLU A 97 14.07 10.10 -5.54
N LEU A 98 13.48 10.58 -4.44
CA LEU A 98 14.09 10.52 -3.11
C LEU A 98 14.19 9.08 -2.61
N GLU A 99 15.32 8.76 -1.98
CA GLU A 99 15.51 7.47 -1.31
C GLU A 99 14.85 7.45 0.08
N ASN A 100 14.70 6.25 0.64
CA ASN A 100 14.21 6.03 2.01
C ASN A 100 12.82 6.63 2.28
N CYS A 101 11.85 6.45 1.37
CA CYS A 101 10.48 6.98 1.47
C CYS A 101 9.83 6.78 2.85
N ALA A 102 10.09 5.63 3.47
CA ALA A 102 9.58 5.25 4.78
C ALA A 102 10.11 6.08 5.96
N SER A 103 11.15 6.91 5.78
CA SER A 103 11.66 7.82 6.81
C SER A 103 10.61 8.85 7.22
N CYS A 104 9.76 9.27 6.26
CA CYS A 104 8.64 10.19 6.49
C CYS A 104 7.30 9.45 6.34
N HIS A 105 7.15 8.62 5.30
CA HIS A 105 5.93 7.88 4.99
C HIS A 105 5.89 6.54 5.74
N THR A 106 5.79 6.59 7.06
CA THR A 106 5.84 5.40 7.92
C THR A 106 4.63 4.46 7.80
N ASN A 107 3.53 4.92 7.20
CA ASN A 107 2.32 4.14 7.01
C ASN A 107 1.72 4.34 5.60
N PRO A 108 1.85 3.36 4.68
CA PRO A 108 1.32 3.47 3.32
C PRO A 108 -0.22 3.53 3.27
N HIS A 109 -0.92 3.11 4.33
CA HIS A 109 -2.39 3.24 4.42
C HIS A 109 -2.84 4.67 4.75
N GLN A 110 -1.92 5.54 5.17
CA GLN A 110 -2.20 6.94 5.49
C GLN A 110 -1.11 7.83 4.90
N PRO A 111 -0.94 7.88 3.56
CA PRO A 111 0.25 8.41 2.92
C PRO A 111 0.53 9.89 3.23
N LEU A 112 -0.46 10.68 3.63
CA LEU A 112 -0.30 12.09 4.01
C LEU A 112 -0.11 12.31 5.52
N ASN A 113 -0.30 11.27 6.34
CA ASN A 113 -0.01 11.30 7.77
C ASN A 113 1.46 10.91 8.01
N ILE A 114 2.35 11.83 7.63
CA ILE A 114 3.79 11.62 7.68
C ILE A 114 4.40 12.12 8.98
N LYS A 115 5.59 11.60 9.28
CA LYS A 115 6.43 12.13 10.34
C LYS A 115 7.48 13.05 9.75
N PHE A 116 7.70 14.17 10.40
CA PHE A 116 8.83 15.06 10.13
C PHE A 116 9.81 14.96 11.29
N GLU A 117 10.99 14.39 11.04
CA GLU A 117 12.05 14.24 12.03
C GLU A 117 13.33 14.92 11.53
N GLY A 118 14.01 15.65 12.43
CA GLY A 118 15.21 16.40 12.09
C GLY A 118 14.94 17.64 11.24
N LYS A 119 16.00 18.19 10.62
CA LYS A 119 15.91 19.35 9.72
C LYS A 119 15.65 18.87 8.30
N ILE A 120 14.47 19.16 7.76
CA ILE A 120 14.05 18.75 6.41
C ILE A 120 13.96 20.00 5.53
N VAL A 121 14.75 20.02 4.47
CA VAL A 121 14.78 21.12 3.47
C VAL A 121 14.70 20.54 2.07
N GLU A 122 15.66 19.71 1.67
CA GLU A 122 15.78 19.21 0.30
C GLU A 122 14.51 18.53 -0.22
N ALA A 123 13.88 17.67 0.60
CA ALA A 123 12.65 16.98 0.24
C ALA A 123 11.46 17.93 -0.01
N CYS A 124 11.46 19.11 0.62
CA CYS A 124 10.44 20.13 0.36
C CYS A 124 10.71 20.87 -0.94
N LEU A 125 11.99 21.12 -1.25
CA LEU A 125 12.41 21.86 -2.44
C LEU A 125 12.19 21.10 -3.76
N THR A 126 11.98 19.78 -3.71
CA THR A 126 11.59 19.00 -4.89
C THR A 126 10.27 19.48 -5.51
N CYS A 127 9.38 20.08 -4.73
CA CYS A 127 8.15 20.72 -5.22
C CYS A 127 8.10 22.24 -4.93
N HIS A 128 8.80 22.71 -3.89
CA HIS A 128 8.83 24.11 -3.46
C HIS A 128 10.13 24.83 -3.85
N ALA A 129 10.61 24.61 -5.08
CA ALA A 129 11.85 25.19 -5.57
C ALA A 129 11.84 26.74 -5.56
N ALA A 130 10.67 27.34 -5.79
CA ALA A 130 10.50 28.79 -5.73
C ALA A 130 10.79 29.35 -4.33
N GLN A 131 10.28 28.70 -3.27
CA GLN A 131 10.52 29.10 -1.88
C GLN A 131 12.00 28.91 -1.50
N GLY A 132 12.64 27.85 -1.96
CA GLY A 132 14.08 27.66 -1.77
C GLY A 132 14.91 28.75 -2.45
N LYS A 133 14.51 29.17 -3.65
CA LYS A 133 15.14 30.30 -4.35
C LYS A 133 14.95 31.61 -3.57
N GLU A 134 13.74 31.89 -3.10
CA GLU A 134 13.44 33.10 -2.34
C GLU A 134 14.26 33.20 -1.04
N LEU A 135 14.34 32.12 -0.24
CA LEU A 135 15.16 32.08 0.98
C LEU A 135 16.66 32.27 0.70
N LYS A 136 17.12 31.89 -0.50
CA LYS A 136 18.52 32.07 -0.92
C LYS A 136 18.79 33.50 -1.42
N GLU A 137 17.86 34.10 -2.14
CA GLU A 137 17.97 35.47 -2.65
C GLU A 137 17.74 36.52 -1.55
N HIS A 138 16.92 36.19 -0.55
CA HIS A 138 16.57 37.07 0.56
C HIS A 138 16.83 36.38 1.92
N PRO A 139 18.11 36.25 2.34
CA PRO A 139 18.45 35.60 3.59
C PRO A 139 17.80 36.27 4.80
N SER A 140 17.23 35.46 5.69
CA SER A 140 16.62 35.88 6.95
C SER A 140 16.85 34.84 8.04
N SER A 141 16.38 35.08 9.27
CA SER A 141 16.44 34.08 10.35
C SER A 141 15.74 32.75 9.99
N HIS A 142 14.78 32.77 9.05
CA HIS A 142 14.09 31.56 8.60
C HIS A 142 14.97 30.70 7.66
N THR A 143 16.01 31.27 7.04
CA THR A 143 16.92 30.54 6.15
C THR A 143 17.67 29.42 6.89
N ASP A 144 17.91 29.58 8.19
CA ASP A 144 18.61 28.60 9.01
C ASP A 144 17.71 27.48 9.55
N LEU A 145 16.39 27.62 9.42
CA LEU A 145 15.42 26.64 9.91
C LEU A 145 15.19 25.50 8.90
N GLY A 146 14.72 24.35 9.41
CA GLY A 146 14.08 23.35 8.55
C GLY A 146 12.69 23.81 8.12
N CYS A 147 12.23 23.40 6.95
CA CYS A 147 10.87 23.72 6.52
C CYS A 147 9.85 23.14 7.52
N ASN A 148 10.15 21.98 8.09
CA ASN A 148 9.31 21.31 9.07
C ASN A 148 9.30 21.94 10.47
N GLU A 149 10.10 22.96 10.74
CA GLU A 149 10.02 23.72 12.01
C GLU A 149 8.69 24.47 12.12
N CYS A 150 8.18 24.96 10.97
CA CYS A 150 6.88 25.61 10.88
C CYS A 150 5.83 24.69 10.23
N HIS A 151 6.21 23.93 9.21
CA HIS A 151 5.32 23.06 8.44
C HIS A 151 5.18 21.68 9.10
N THR A 152 4.22 21.56 10.02
CA THR A 152 4.00 20.35 10.82
C THR A 152 3.16 19.28 10.13
N ARG A 153 2.49 19.63 9.03
CA ARG A 153 1.70 18.72 8.21
C ARG A 153 2.02 18.93 6.74
N HIS A 154 2.03 17.85 5.97
CA HIS A 154 2.33 17.91 4.54
C HIS A 154 1.41 18.90 3.82
N ARG A 155 2.00 19.83 3.06
CA ARG A 155 1.32 20.92 2.33
C ARG A 155 0.54 21.92 3.19
N GLU A 156 0.72 21.90 4.51
CA GLU A 156 0.19 22.96 5.37
C GLU A 156 0.93 24.28 5.11
N ILE A 157 0.22 25.41 5.13
CA ILE A 157 0.83 26.75 5.22
C ILE A 157 0.55 27.27 6.64
N PRO A 158 1.57 27.33 7.52
CA PRO A 158 1.38 27.77 8.89
C PRO A 158 1.21 29.30 8.96
N PRO A 159 0.41 29.82 9.91
CA PRO A 159 0.34 31.25 10.13
C PRO A 159 1.63 31.77 10.79
N CYS A 160 2.11 32.93 10.35
CA CYS A 160 3.23 33.67 10.94
C CYS A 160 3.02 33.91 12.45
N LEU A 161 1.76 34.17 12.82
CA LEU A 161 1.35 34.42 14.21
C LEU A 161 1.44 33.19 15.13
N ARG A 162 1.78 32.01 14.59
CA ARG A 162 2.10 30.83 15.41
C ARG A 162 3.31 31.07 16.32
N CYS A 163 4.27 31.85 15.85
CA CYS A 163 5.50 32.17 16.59
C CYS A 163 5.67 33.68 16.82
N HIS A 164 5.10 34.53 15.96
CA HIS A 164 5.23 35.98 16.06
C HIS A 164 4.03 36.62 16.77
N SER A 165 4.30 37.51 17.73
CA SER A 165 3.26 38.31 18.35
C SER A 165 2.75 39.41 17.41
N PRO A 166 1.43 39.67 17.36
CA PRO A 166 0.89 40.77 16.56
C PRO A 166 1.29 42.13 17.13
N HIS A 167 1.41 43.14 16.27
CA HIS A 167 1.79 44.50 16.68
C HIS A 167 0.60 45.37 17.11
N THR A 168 -0.62 44.94 16.82
CA THR A 168 -1.88 45.53 17.28
C THR A 168 -2.88 44.42 17.60
N ALA A 169 -3.98 44.75 18.30
CA ALA A 169 -5.00 43.75 18.62
C ALA A 169 -5.80 43.31 17.38
N GLU A 170 -5.84 44.14 16.34
CA GLU A 170 -6.60 43.92 15.13
C GLU A 170 -5.81 43.25 14.01
N MET A 171 -4.46 43.20 14.11
CA MET A 171 -3.58 42.60 13.10
C MET A 171 -3.86 41.10 12.97
N LYS A 172 -4.00 40.65 11.73
CA LYS A 172 -4.22 39.25 11.36
C LYS A 172 -3.05 38.71 10.57
N ASN A 173 -3.07 37.40 10.33
CA ASN A 173 -2.01 36.73 9.59
C ASN A 173 -1.89 37.25 8.15
N GLU A 174 -3.01 37.62 7.54
CA GLU A 174 -3.06 38.13 6.17
C GLU A 174 -2.34 39.47 6.01
N ASP A 175 -2.17 40.23 7.10
CA ASP A 175 -1.44 41.50 7.09
C ASP A 175 0.10 41.30 7.08
N CYS A 176 0.56 40.04 7.16
CA CYS A 176 1.98 39.66 7.22
C CYS A 176 2.49 38.95 5.94
N LEU A 177 1.62 38.76 4.93
CA LEU A 177 1.89 37.98 3.71
C LEU A 177 2.19 38.87 2.50
#